data_AF-A0A2S7UTP3-F1
#
_entry.id   AF-A0A2S7UTP3-F1
#
_cell.length_a   1.000
_cell.length_b   1.000
_cell.length_c   1.000
_cell.angle_alpha   90.00
_cell.angle_beta   90.00
_cell.angle_gamma   90.00
#
_symmetry.space_group_name_H-M   'P 1'
#
loop_
_entity.id
_entity.type
_entity.pdbx_description
1 polymer ?
#
loop_
_entity_poly.entity_id
_entity_poly.type
_entity_poly.pdbx_seq_one_letter_code
_entity_poly.pdbx_strand_id
1 'polypeptide(L)'
;MLDVKSQVSTNWDLILLVIAVCIIAPIVEEVIFRGVIFSRLQNSRVGSPDAIVYTSIFFCILHVHYELIIMRYTLLIGVMLGFISLKTSNIWYCIILHMMVNVFSTIELFAF
;
A
#
# COMPACT_ATOMS: atom_id res chain seq x y z
N MET A 1 -13.07 5.07 5.27
CA MET A 1 -13.04 5.79 3.97
C MET A 1 -14.10 6.89 3.90
N LEU A 2 -15.27 6.71 4.50
CA LEU A 2 -16.30 7.77 4.61
C LEU A 2 -15.75 9.06 5.26
N ASP A 3 -14.89 8.93 6.27
CA ASP A 3 -14.24 10.09 6.89
C ASP A 3 -13.38 10.86 5.89
N VAL A 4 -12.61 10.19 5.04
CA VAL A 4 -11.79 10.85 4.00
C VAL A 4 -12.67 11.63 3.02
N LYS A 5 -13.78 11.03 2.57
CA LYS A 5 -14.74 11.69 1.67
C LYS A 5 -15.34 12.94 2.33
N SER A 6 -15.60 12.89 3.64
CA SER A 6 -16.13 14.03 4.40
C SER A 6 -15.16 15.21 4.57
N GLN A 7 -13.84 14.98 4.45
CA GLN A 7 -12.81 16.02 4.56
C GLN A 7 -12.53 16.74 3.23
N VAL A 8 -13.07 16.26 2.11
CA VAL A 8 -12.86 16.87 0.79
C VAL A 8 -14.04 17.78 0.46
N SER A 9 -13.82 19.09 0.53
CA SER A 9 -14.86 20.10 0.33
C SER A 9 -14.64 20.95 -0.93
N THR A 10 -13.39 21.04 -1.39
CA THR A 10 -12.99 21.83 -2.55
C THR A 10 -12.17 21.00 -3.54
N ASN A 11 -12.04 21.52 -4.77
CA ASN A 11 -11.12 20.93 -5.76
C ASN A 11 -9.67 20.93 -5.28
N TRP A 12 -9.29 21.89 -4.42
CA TRP A 12 -7.94 21.94 -3.86
C TRP A 12 -7.70 20.80 -2.88
N ASP A 13 -8.67 20.50 -2.02
CA ASP A 13 -8.61 19.36 -1.09
C ASP A 13 -8.46 18.05 -1.88
N LEU A 14 -9.19 17.91 -2.99
CA LEU A 14 -9.09 16.73 -3.86
C LEU A 14 -7.69 16.59 -4.48
N ILE A 15 -7.11 17.68 -4.98
CA ILE A 15 -5.75 17.67 -5.54
C ILE A 15 -4.73 17.25 -4.48
N LEU A 16 -4.81 17.84 -3.28
CA LEU A 16 -3.93 17.50 -2.17
C LEU A 16 -4.10 16.03 -1.74
N LEU A 17 -5.34 15.54 -1.67
CA LEU A 17 -5.63 14.14 -1.38
C LEU A 17 -4.97 13.21 -2.40
N VAL A 18 -5.13 13.48 -3.71
CA VAL A 18 -4.55 12.64 -4.77
C VAL A 18 -3.02 12.64 -4.67
N ILE A 19 -2.39 13.79 -4.46
CA ILE A 19 -0.93 13.86 -4.30
C ILE A 19 -0.48 13.08 -3.06
N ALA A 20 -1.14 13.27 -1.92
CA ALA A 20 -0.76 12.63 -0.67
C ALA A 20 -0.99 11.11 -0.71
N VAL A 21 -2.19 10.66 -1.08
CA VAL A 21 -2.64 9.27 -0.96
C VAL A 21 -2.28 8.44 -2.19
N CYS A 22 -2.37 8.99 -3.39
CA CYS A 22 -2.12 8.23 -4.62
C CYS A 22 -0.66 8.26 -5.06
N ILE A 23 0.15 9.20 -4.56
CA ILE A 23 1.55 9.35 -4.99
C ILE A 23 2.51 9.25 -3.81
N ILE A 24 2.44 10.15 -2.83
CA ILE A 24 3.45 10.24 -1.77
C ILE A 24 3.40 9.02 -0.85
N ALA A 25 2.22 8.67 -0.33
CA ALA A 25 2.03 7.54 0.55
C ALA A 25 2.56 6.22 -0.04
N PRO A 26 2.16 5.77 -1.25
CA PRO A 26 2.65 4.52 -1.81
C PRO A 26 4.16 4.53 -2.07
N ILE A 27 4.78 5.68 -2.41
CA ILE A 27 6.25 5.75 -2.51
C ILE A 27 6.89 5.46 -1.15
N VAL A 28 6.46 6.18 -0.12
CA VAL A 28 7.04 6.06 1.23
C VAL A 28 6.82 4.67 1.79
N GLU A 29 5.60 4.16 1.67
CA GLU A 29 5.22 2.83 2.13
C GLU A 29 6.04 1.74 1.44
N GLU A 30 6.15 1.74 0.12
CA GLU A 30 6.93 0.72 -0.58
C GLU A 30 8.43 0.82 -0.25
N VAL A 31 9.00 2.03 -0.16
CA VAL A 31 10.40 2.22 0.28
C VAL A 31 10.65 1.60 1.66
N ILE A 32 9.75 1.83 2.62
CA ILE A 32 9.88 1.27 3.96
C ILE A 32 9.67 -0.25 3.93
N PHE A 33 8.55 -0.70 3.38
CA PHE A 33 8.12 -2.09 3.49
C PHE A 33 8.85 -3.04 2.55
N ARG A 34 9.03 -2.67 1.28
CA ARG A 34 9.71 -3.50 0.27
C ARG A 34 11.19 -3.18 0.15
N GLY A 35 11.54 -1.89 0.20
CA GLY A 35 12.93 -1.46 0.13
C GLY A 35 13.73 -1.88 1.37
N VAL A 36 13.25 -1.55 2.56
CA VAL A 36 14.00 -1.74 3.81
C VAL A 36 13.63 -3.02 4.55
N ILE A 37 12.36 -3.16 4.99
CA ILE A 37 11.96 -4.24 5.89
C ILE A 37 12.02 -5.61 5.18
N PHE A 38 11.39 -5.72 4.00
CA PHE A 38 11.39 -6.96 3.22
C PHE A 38 12.81 -7.40 2.86
N SER A 39 13.63 -6.50 2.31
CA SER A 39 15.03 -6.80 1.96
C SER A 39 15.84 -7.29 3.16
N ARG A 40 15.64 -6.71 4.35
CA ARG A 40 16.32 -7.16 5.57
C ARG A 40 15.85 -8.54 6.02
N LEU A 41 14.54 -8.79 6.02
CA LEU A 41 13.99 -10.09 6.40
C LEU A 41 14.40 -11.19 5.43
N GLN A 42 14.32 -10.92 4.12
CA GLN A 42 14.71 -11.83 3.06
C GLN A 42 16.16 -12.29 3.21
N ASN A 43 17.08 -11.39 3.57
CA ASN A 43 18.51 -11.68 3.74
C ASN A 43 18.87 -12.17 5.16
N SER A 44 17.88 -12.36 6.04
CA SER A 44 18.06 -12.90 7.38
C SER A 44 17.71 -14.38 7.43
N ARG A 45 17.72 -14.98 8.64
CA ARG A 45 17.27 -16.36 8.86
C ARG A 45 15.79 -16.59 8.55
N VAL A 46 15.00 -15.53 8.39
CA VAL A 46 13.58 -15.57 8.02
C VAL A 46 13.40 -16.05 6.57
N GLY A 47 14.26 -15.60 5.65
CA GLY A 47 14.15 -15.95 4.24
C GLY A 47 12.95 -15.32 3.51
N SER A 48 12.86 -15.57 2.20
CA SER A 48 11.92 -14.86 1.33
C SER A 48 10.43 -15.15 1.59
N PRO A 49 9.98 -16.41 1.76
CA PRO A 49 8.55 -16.70 1.91
C PRO A 49 7.95 -16.04 3.16
N ASP A 50 8.65 -16.16 4.28
CA ASP A 50 8.21 -15.59 5.55
C ASP A 50 8.35 -14.06 5.56
N ALA A 51 9.34 -13.50 4.85
CA ALA A 51 9.45 -12.05 4.66
C ALA A 51 8.21 -11.46 3.97
N ILE A 52 7.65 -12.15 2.95
CA ILE A 52 6.39 -11.73 2.32
C ILE A 52 5.26 -11.72 3.35
N VAL A 53 5.13 -12.80 4.13
CA VAL A 53 4.06 -12.94 5.13
C VAL A 53 4.15 -11.85 6.18
N TYR A 54 5.32 -11.66 6.81
CA TYR A 54 5.49 -10.66 7.87
C TYR A 54 5.27 -9.24 7.37
N THR A 55 5.86 -8.87 6.23
CA THR A 55 5.68 -7.51 5.69
C THR A 55 4.25 -7.24 5.25
N SER A 56 3.52 -8.23 4.75
CA SER A 56 2.11 -8.09 4.38
C SER A 56 1.20 -7.93 5.61
N ILE A 57 1.45 -8.72 6.66
CA ILE A 57 0.69 -8.63 7.91
C ILE A 57 0.93 -7.27 8.57
N PHE A 58 2.20 -6.84 8.71
CA PHE A 58 2.49 -5.53 9.29
C PHE A 58 1.93 -4.38 8.49
N PHE A 59 1.98 -4.46 7.15
CA PHE A 59 1.35 -3.48 6.28
C PHE A 59 -0.17 -3.39 6.54
N CYS A 60 -0.86 -4.53 6.61
CA CYS A 60 -2.28 -4.59 6.94
C CYS A 60 -2.61 -4.06 8.36
N ILE A 61 -1.76 -4.34 9.35
CA ILE A 61 -1.96 -3.84 10.72
C ILE A 61 -1.91 -2.30 10.78
N LEU A 62 -1.09 -1.64 9.97
CA LEU A 62 -1.10 -0.17 9.90
C LEU A 62 -2.41 0.40 9.33
N HIS A 63 -3.24 -0.45 8.71
CA HIS A 63 -4.51 -0.11 8.08
C HIS A 63 -5.74 -0.51 8.92
N VAL A 64 -5.57 -0.81 10.22
CA VAL A 64 -6.67 -1.24 11.13
C VAL A 64 -7.80 -0.24 11.32
N HIS A 65 -7.59 1.03 10.93
CA HIS A 65 -8.61 2.08 10.98
C HIS A 65 -9.68 1.92 9.89
N TYR A 66 -9.45 1.04 8.91
CA TYR A 66 -10.40 0.74 7.85
C TYR A 66 -11.32 -0.42 8.22
N GLU A 67 -12.44 -0.52 7.50
CA GLU A 67 -13.38 -1.63 7.66
C GLU A 67 -12.73 -2.98 7.32
N LEU A 68 -13.24 -4.05 7.92
CA LEU A 68 -12.69 -5.40 7.78
C LEU A 68 -12.56 -5.85 6.31
N ILE A 69 -13.49 -5.44 5.45
CA ILE A 69 -13.45 -5.77 4.03
C ILE A 69 -12.23 -5.12 3.34
N ILE A 70 -11.96 -3.85 3.63
CA ILE A 70 -10.79 -3.13 3.10
C ILE A 70 -9.51 -3.77 3.63
N MET A 71 -9.45 -4.09 4.93
CA MET A 71 -8.27 -4.76 5.52
C MET A 71 -7.94 -6.09 4.83
N ARG A 72 -8.95 -6.87 4.43
CA ARG A 72 -8.73 -8.12 3.67
C ARG A 72 -8.09 -7.83 2.31
N TYR A 73 -8.56 -6.81 1.59
CA TYR A 73 -7.95 -6.39 0.34
C TYR A 73 -6.53 -5.86 0.55
N THR A 74 -6.29 -5.03 1.57
CA THR A 74 -4.96 -4.52 1.93
C THR A 74 -3.97 -5.66 2.19
N LEU A 75 -4.38 -6.71 2.89
CA LEU A 75 -3.53 -7.89 3.12
C LEU A 75 -3.17 -8.61 1.81
N LEU A 76 -4.16 -8.83 0.93
CA LEU A 76 -3.94 -9.48 -0.37
C LEU A 76 -3.01 -8.67 -1.27
N ILE A 77 -3.18 -7.35 -1.30
CA ILE A 77 -2.30 -6.43 -2.03
C ILE A 77 -0.90 -6.45 -1.44
N GLY A 78 -0.78 -6.47 -0.10
CA GLY A 78 0.49 -6.65 0.59
C GLY A 78 1.23 -7.91 0.09
N VAL A 79 0.55 -9.06 0.09
CA VAL A 79 1.12 -10.33 -0.37
C VAL A 79 1.53 -10.25 -1.84
N MET A 80 0.68 -9.69 -2.70
CA MET A 80 0.96 -9.49 -4.12
C MET A 80 2.22 -8.64 -4.34
N LEU A 81 2.32 -7.48 -3.68
CA LEU A 81 3.47 -6.59 -3.78
C LEU A 81 4.74 -7.24 -3.22
N GLY A 82 4.64 -8.03 -2.15
CA GLY A 82 5.76 -8.80 -1.61
C GLY A 82 6.28 -9.84 -2.61
N PHE A 83 5.38 -10.54 -3.29
CA PHE A 83 5.73 -11.48 -4.35
C PHE A 83 6.39 -10.80 -5.55
N ILE A 84 5.88 -9.63 -5.97
CA ILE A 84 6.46 -8.84 -7.07
C ILE A 84 7.85 -8.33 -6.69
N SER A 85 8.02 -7.84 -5.46
CA SER A 85 9.32 -7.41 -4.94
C SER A 85 10.34 -8.56 -4.98
N LEU A 86 9.95 -9.75 -4.52
CA LEU A 86 10.78 -10.95 -4.58
C LEU A 86 11.18 -11.33 -6.01
N LYS A 87 10.24 -11.28 -6.96
CA LYS A 87 10.45 -11.78 -8.32
C LYS A 87 11.23 -10.80 -9.20
N THR A 88 11.05 -9.51 -8.98
CA THR A 88 11.62 -8.45 -9.84
C THR A 88 12.87 -7.82 -9.27
N SER A 89 13.08 -7.90 -7.94
CA SER A 89 14.13 -7.17 -7.22
C SER A 89 14.14 -5.66 -7.55
N ASN A 90 12.99 -5.09 -7.94
CA ASN A 90 12.87 -3.70 -8.34
C ASN A 90 11.62 -3.07 -7.71
N ILE A 91 11.87 -2.10 -6.84
CA ILE A 91 10.84 -1.44 -6.04
C ILE A 91 9.88 -0.59 -6.88
N TRP A 92 10.31 -0.11 -8.05
CA TRP A 92 9.47 0.74 -8.90
C TRP A 92 8.22 0.02 -9.39
N TYR A 93 8.28 -1.29 -9.65
CA TYR A 93 7.09 -2.06 -9.99
C TYR A 93 6.07 -2.08 -8.85
N CYS A 94 6.55 -2.19 -7.60
CA CYS A 94 5.68 -2.17 -6.44
C CYS A 94 5.07 -0.78 -6.23
N ILE A 95 5.89 0.28 -6.33
CA ILE A 95 5.45 1.68 -6.23
C ILE A 95 4.34 1.97 -7.25
N ILE A 96 4.58 1.68 -8.54
CA ILE A 96 3.63 2.00 -9.60
C ILE A 96 2.31 1.23 -9.40
N LEU A 97 2.39 -0.07 -9.08
CA LEU A 97 1.17 -0.86 -8.86
C LEU A 97 0.40 -0.39 -7.63
N HIS A 98 1.09 -0.01 -6.55
CA HIS A 98 0.45 0.52 -5.36
C HIS A 98 -0.18 1.89 -5.62
N MET A 99 0.48 2.79 -6.37
CA MET A 99 -0.14 4.03 -6.86
C MET A 99 -1.41 3.74 -7.65
N MET A 100 -1.38 2.77 -8.57
CA MET A 100 -2.56 2.39 -9.36
C MET A 100 -3.70 1.91 -8.46
N VAL A 101 -3.41 1.05 -7.49
CA VAL A 101 -4.39 0.60 -6.48
C VAL A 101 -5.02 1.79 -5.78
N ASN A 102 -4.23 2.73 -5.27
CA ASN A 102 -4.75 3.88 -4.53
C ASN A 102 -5.56 4.82 -5.43
N VAL A 103 -5.17 4.98 -6.70
CA VAL A 103 -5.98 5.71 -7.69
C VAL A 103 -7.32 5.01 -7.90
N PHE A 104 -7.35 3.70 -8.12
CA PHE A 104 -8.60 2.95 -8.29
C PHE A 104 -9.50 3.06 -7.06
N SER A 105 -8.96 2.87 -5.86
CA SER A 105 -9.72 3.01 -4.61
C SER A 105 -10.23 4.44 -4.39
N THR A 106 -9.46 5.45 -4.80
CA THR A 106 -9.89 6.86 -4.72
C THR A 106 -11.01 7.13 -5.72
N ILE A 107 -10.91 6.64 -6.95
CA ILE A 107 -11.99 6.76 -7.95
C ILE A 107 -13.25 6.07 -7.42
N GLU A 108 -13.13 4.86 -6.87
CA GLU A 108 -14.26 4.13 -6.30
C GLU A 108 -14.96 4.94 -5.20
N LEU A 109 -14.20 5.58 -4.31
CA LEU A 109 -14.73 6.39 -3.21
C LEU A 109 -15.56 7.59 -3.66
N PHE A 110 -15.17 8.23 -4.78
CA PHE A 110 -15.80 9.47 -5.24
C PHE A 110 -16.83 9.25 -6.36
N ALA A 111 -16.68 8.19 -7.16
CA ALA A 111 -17.59 7.86 -8.25
C ALA A 111 -18.80 7.02 -7.79
N PHE A 112 -18.68 6.32 -6.66
CA PHE A 112 -19.73 5.49 -6.07
C PHE A 112 -19.95 5.85 -4.58
#